data_AF-A0A816R9L0-F1
#
_entry.id   AF-A0A816R9L0-F1
#
_cell.length_a   1.000
_cell.length_b   1.000
_cell.length_c   1.000
_cell.angle_alpha   90.00
_cell.angle_beta   90.00
_cell.angle_gamma   90.00
#
_symmetry.space_group_name_H-M   'P 1'
#
loop_
_entity.id
_entity.type
_entity.pdbx_description
1 polymer ?
#
loop_
_entity_poly.entity_id
_entity_poly.type
_entity_poly.pdbx_seq_one_letter_code
_entity_poly.pdbx_strand_id
1 'polypeptide(L)'
;MKNKELGLVEKEQNLIDQRKILQEDLENTSKMLNEGNSRLGATVTTKNFAGVEKAQLLIGGAKKKLDVLKTQLGDNSDQINQLRKKIEKMNEKMVQKEHKICELITL
;
A
#
# COMPACT_ATOMS: atom_id res chain seq x y z
N MET A 1 25.16 -16.56 4.55
CA MET A 1 23.84 -16.12 5.06
C MET A 1 23.47 -14.69 4.65
N LYS A 2 24.44 -13.78 4.40
CA LYS A 2 24.19 -12.37 4.01
C LYS A 2 23.27 -12.13 2.79
N ASN A 3 23.36 -12.93 1.72
CA ASN A 3 22.55 -12.69 0.50
C ASN A 3 21.03 -12.84 0.70
N LYS A 4 20.58 -13.69 1.64
CA LYS A 4 19.15 -13.96 1.84
C LYS A 4 18.48 -12.85 2.65
N GLU A 5 19.23 -12.24 3.56
CA GLU A 5 18.78 -11.11 4.37
C GLU A 5 18.70 -9.83 3.55
N LEU A 6 19.73 -9.57 2.73
CA LEU A 6 19.73 -8.43 1.80
C LEU A 6 18.51 -8.47 0.87
N GLY A 7 18.19 -9.63 0.30
CA GLY A 7 17.02 -9.77 -0.57
C GLY A 7 15.66 -9.61 0.13
N LEU A 8 15.57 -9.86 1.44
CA LEU A 8 14.34 -9.59 2.20
C LEU A 8 14.18 -8.09 2.48
N VAL A 9 15.28 -7.40 2.81
CA VAL A 9 15.29 -5.95 3.02
C VAL A 9 14.97 -5.20 1.73
N GLU A 10 15.56 -5.60 0.60
CA GLU A 10 15.24 -5.04 -0.73
C GLU A 10 13.74 -5.24 -1.07
N LYS A 11 13.19 -6.41 -0.77
CA LYS A 11 11.77 -6.68 -0.99
C LYS A 11 10.86 -5.84 -0.07
N GLU A 12 11.26 -5.59 1.17
CA GLU A 12 10.53 -4.67 2.06
C GLU A 12 10.55 -3.25 1.49
N GLN A 13 11.72 -2.78 1.05
CA GLN A 13 11.86 -1.44 0.46
C GLN A 13 10.97 -1.28 -0.77
N ASN A 14 10.95 -2.28 -1.66
CA ASN A 14 10.07 -2.28 -2.83
C ASN A 14 8.59 -2.19 -2.45
N LEU A 15 8.15 -2.89 -1.39
CA LEU A 15 6.77 -2.81 -0.91
C LEU A 15 6.45 -1.43 -0.31
N ILE A 16 7.39 -0.81 0.40
CA ILE A 16 7.26 0.54 0.93
C ILE A 16 7.09 1.56 -0.21
N ASP A 17 7.89 1.43 -1.26
CA ASP A 17 7.82 2.35 -2.41
C ASP A 17 6.52 2.15 -3.19
N GLN A 18 6.07 0.91 -3.38
CA GLN A 18 4.73 0.62 -3.91
C GLN A 18 3.62 1.23 -3.05
N ARG A 19 3.77 1.19 -1.71
CA ARG A 19 2.79 1.81 -0.81
C ARG A 19 2.68 3.31 -1.04
N LYS A 20 3.79 4.01 -1.24
CA LYS A 20 3.80 5.45 -1.53
C LYS A 20 3.02 5.76 -2.82
N ILE A 21 3.29 4.99 -3.88
CA ILE A 21 2.59 5.14 -5.17
C ILE A 21 1.09 4.91 -4.99
N LEU A 22 0.69 3.85 -4.27
CA LEU A 22 -0.72 3.57 -4.00
C LEU A 22 -1.39 4.67 -3.16
N GLN A 23 -0.67 5.31 -2.24
CA GLN A 23 -1.17 6.44 -1.45
C GLN A 23 -1.38 7.68 -2.32
N GLU A 24 -0.45 7.99 -3.23
CA GLU A 24 -0.59 9.08 -4.20
C GLU A 24 -1.78 8.83 -5.14
N ASP A 25 -1.94 7.61 -5.64
CA ASP A 25 -3.08 7.22 -6.47
C ASP A 25 -4.41 7.33 -5.72
N LEU A 26 -4.44 6.99 -4.43
CA LEU A 26 -5.61 7.12 -3.57
C LEU A 26 -5.99 8.59 -3.41
N GLU A 27 -5.00 9.47 -3.14
CA GLU A 27 -5.22 10.91 -3.02
C GLU A 27 -5.75 11.50 -4.33
N ASN A 28 -5.13 11.16 -5.46
CA ASN A 28 -5.56 11.62 -6.78
C ASN A 28 -6.98 11.15 -7.11
N THR A 29 -7.32 9.89 -6.81
CA THR A 29 -8.67 9.37 -7.04
C THR A 29 -9.69 10.03 -6.11
N SER A 30 -9.31 10.37 -4.88
CA SER A 30 -10.14 11.14 -3.94
C SER A 30 -10.42 12.55 -4.47
N LYS A 31 -9.41 13.22 -5.04
CA LYS A 31 -9.58 14.52 -5.72
C LYS A 31 -10.56 14.41 -6.90
N MET A 32 -10.42 13.39 -7.74
CA MET A 32 -11.36 13.14 -8.84
C MET A 32 -12.80 12.91 -8.36
N LEU A 33 -12.98 12.19 -7.24
CA LEU A 33 -14.31 11.99 -6.65
C LEU A 33 -14.91 13.32 -6.19
N ASN A 34 -14.12 14.16 -5.53
CA ASN A 34 -14.55 15.48 -5.08
C ASN A 34 -14.92 16.39 -6.27
N GLU A 35 -14.11 16.39 -7.33
CA GLU A 35 -14.44 17.11 -8.57
C GLU A 35 -15.73 16.62 -9.21
N GLY A 36 -15.94 15.30 -9.26
CA GLY A 36 -17.17 14.69 -9.74
C GLY A 36 -18.40 15.15 -8.94
N ASN A 37 -18.29 15.16 -7.61
CA ASN A 37 -19.35 15.63 -6.71
C ASN A 37 -19.65 17.14 -6.90
N SER A 38 -18.61 17.98 -7.01
CA SER A 38 -18.77 19.41 -7.26
C SER A 38 -19.45 19.68 -8.60
N ARG A 39 -19.04 18.96 -9.65
CA ARG A 39 -19.69 19.03 -10.98
C ARG A 39 -21.15 18.61 -10.92
N LEU A 40 -21.46 17.54 -10.18
CA LEU A 40 -22.84 17.06 -10.01
C LEU A 40 -23.73 18.15 -9.37
N GLY A 41 -23.24 18.82 -8.32
CA GLY A 41 -23.98 19.92 -7.69
C GLY A 41 -24.29 21.07 -8.67
N ALA A 42 -23.32 21.46 -9.49
CA ALA A 42 -23.50 22.52 -10.48
C ALA A 42 -24.45 22.11 -11.62
N THR A 43 -24.35 20.87 -12.11
CA THR A 43 -25.18 20.38 -13.22
C THR A 43 -26.62 20.15 -12.80
N VAL A 44 -26.86 19.71 -11.57
CA VAL A 44 -28.22 19.65 -10.99
C VAL A 44 -28.82 21.05 -10.88
N THR A 45 -28.08 22.02 -10.34
CA THR A 45 -28.55 23.41 -10.19
C THR A 45 -28.96 24.04 -11.52
N THR A 46 -28.21 23.74 -12.59
CA THR A 46 -28.46 24.26 -13.95
C THR A 46 -29.44 23.41 -14.77
N LYS A 47 -30.02 22.35 -14.18
CA LYS A 47 -30.89 21.37 -14.88
C LYS A 47 -30.23 20.77 -16.14
N ASN A 48 -28.91 20.67 -16.15
CA ASN A 48 -28.14 20.09 -17.25
C ASN A 48 -28.02 18.57 -17.06
N PHE A 49 -29.02 17.83 -17.54
CA PHE A 49 -29.10 16.37 -17.37
C PHE A 49 -27.93 15.60 -18.02
N ALA A 50 -27.45 16.03 -19.19
CA ALA A 50 -26.25 15.44 -19.80
C ALA A 50 -25.00 15.65 -18.93
N GLY A 51 -24.92 16.79 -18.23
CA GLY A 51 -23.88 17.06 -17.24
C GLY A 51 -24.00 16.20 -15.98
N VAL A 52 -25.23 15.88 -15.55
CA VAL A 52 -25.49 14.99 -14.41
C VAL A 52 -24.99 13.58 -14.70
N GLU A 53 -25.33 12.99 -15.86
CA GLU A 53 -24.88 11.65 -16.23
C GLU A 53 -23.35 11.55 -16.28
N LYS A 54 -22.67 12.53 -16.90
CA LYS A 54 -21.20 12.59 -16.93
C LYS A 54 -20.60 12.67 -15.53
N ALA A 55 -21.17 13.47 -14.64
CA ALA A 55 -20.70 13.59 -13.26
C ALA A 55 -20.89 12.27 -12.48
N GLN A 56 -22.03 11.60 -12.65
CA GLN A 56 -22.30 10.29 -12.03
C GLN A 56 -21.33 9.21 -12.51
N LEU A 57 -20.98 9.19 -13.79
CA LEU A 57 -19.98 8.26 -14.34
C LEU A 57 -18.59 8.48 -13.71
N LEU A 58 -18.17 9.75 -13.57
CA LEU A 58 -16.91 10.10 -12.90
C LEU A 58 -16.91 9.66 -11.43
N ILE A 59 -17.99 9.94 -10.69
CA ILE A 59 -18.16 9.53 -9.29
C ILE A 59 -18.12 8.01 -9.16
N GLY A 60 -18.86 7.30 -10.01
CA GLY A 60 -18.92 5.84 -9.99
C GLY A 60 -17.57 5.20 -10.29
N GLY A 61 -16.85 5.71 -11.30
CA GLY A 61 -15.50 5.27 -11.63
C GLY A 61 -14.50 5.53 -10.50
N ALA A 62 -14.54 6.73 -9.91
CA ALA A 62 -13.66 7.09 -8.80
C ALA A 62 -13.92 6.23 -7.55
N LYS A 63 -15.18 5.97 -7.19
CA LYS A 63 -15.54 5.09 -6.07
C LYS A 63 -14.99 3.68 -6.25
N LYS A 64 -15.22 3.07 -7.42
CA LYS A 64 -14.67 1.73 -7.73
C LYS A 64 -13.15 1.70 -7.62
N LYS A 65 -12.47 2.72 -8.15
CA LYS A 65 -11.01 2.82 -8.08
C LYS A 65 -10.52 3.00 -6.63
N LEU A 66 -11.21 3.80 -5.81
CA LEU A 66 -10.89 3.94 -4.38
C LEU A 66 -10.98 2.61 -3.64
N ASP A 67 -12.01 1.81 -3.89
CA ASP A 67 -12.19 0.52 -3.22
C ASP A 67 -11.07 -0.46 -3.56
N VAL A 68 -10.66 -0.50 -4.84
CA VAL A 68 -9.50 -1.29 -5.29
C VAL A 68 -8.22 -0.81 -4.61
N LEU A 69 -7.95 0.50 -4.61
CA LEU A 69 -6.74 1.07 -4.01
C LEU A 69 -6.67 0.82 -2.50
N LYS A 70 -7.79 0.92 -1.78
CA LYS A 70 -7.86 0.60 -0.35
C LYS A 70 -7.53 -0.87 -0.09
N THR A 71 -8.05 -1.77 -0.92
CA THR A 71 -7.75 -3.21 -0.81
C THR A 71 -6.26 -3.46 -1.05
N GLN A 72 -5.69 -2.89 -2.12
CA GLN A 72 -4.27 -3.01 -2.45
C GLN A 72 -3.36 -2.44 -1.35
N LEU A 73 -3.73 -1.33 -0.71
CA LEU A 73 -3.00 -0.77 0.43
C LEU A 73 -3.05 -1.68 1.66
N GLY A 74 -4.20 -2.32 1.92
CA GLY A 74 -4.36 -3.32 2.97
C GLY A 74 -3.44 -4.51 2.73
N ASP A 75 -3.53 -5.12 1.54
CA ASP A 75 -2.70 -6.26 1.14
C ASP A 75 -1.20 -5.94 1.19
N ASN A 76 -0.81 -4.75 0.70
CA ASN A 76 0.58 -4.30 0.76
C ASN A 76 1.07 -4.14 2.21
N SER A 77 0.24 -3.58 3.10
CA SER A 77 0.56 -3.43 4.52
C SER A 77 0.72 -4.79 5.21
N ASP A 78 -0.14 -5.75 4.89
CA ASP A 78 -0.04 -7.12 5.40
C ASP A 78 1.23 -7.81 4.91
N GLN A 79 1.60 -7.63 3.65
CA GLN A 79 2.84 -8.18 3.09
C GLN A 79 4.08 -7.59 3.78
N ILE A 80 4.12 -6.28 4.04
CA ILE A 80 5.20 -5.61 4.79
C ILE A 80 5.30 -6.21 6.20
N ASN A 81 4.17 -6.33 6.91
CA ASN A 81 4.14 -6.88 8.26
C ASN A 81 4.61 -8.34 8.30
N GLN A 82 4.21 -9.16 7.32
CA GLN A 82 4.69 -10.53 7.20
C GLN A 82 6.19 -10.60 6.89
N LEU A 83 6.72 -9.69 6.06
CA LEU A 83 8.15 -9.63 5.77
C LEU A 83 8.95 -9.27 7.02
N ARG A 84 8.53 -8.24 7.77
CA ARG A 84 9.19 -7.82 9.01
C ARG A 84 9.30 -8.96 10.02
N LYS A 85 8.20 -9.70 10.23
CA LYS A 85 8.20 -10.89 11.09
C LYS A 85 9.18 -11.97 10.62
N LYS A 86 9.41 -12.11 9.31
CA LYS A 86 10.39 -13.07 8.76
C LYS A 86 11.82 -12.60 8.99
N ILE A 87 12.09 -11.31 8.82
CA ILE A 87 13.40 -10.70 9.09
C ILE A 87 13.76 -10.85 10.56
N GLU A 88 12.84 -10.49 11.47
CA GLU A 88 13.02 -10.62 12.92
C GLU A 88 13.36 -12.05 13.34
N LYS A 89 12.56 -13.03 12.92
CA LYS A 89 12.82 -14.46 13.20
C LYS A 89 14.15 -14.97 12.67
N MET A 90 14.62 -14.41 11.55
CA MET A 90 15.91 -14.79 10.98
C MET A 90 17.06 -14.19 11.80
N ASN A 91 16.91 -12.95 12.28
CA ASN A 91 17.88 -12.28 13.14
C ASN A 91 18.00 -12.97 14.49
N GLU A 92 16.88 -13.35 15.13
CA GLU A 92 16.88 -14.15 16.36
C GLU A 92 17.67 -15.46 16.20
N LYS A 93 17.43 -16.18 15.10
CA LYS A 93 18.15 -17.43 14.79
C LYS A 93 19.64 -17.20 14.54
N MET A 94 20.02 -16.04 14.03
CA MET A 94 21.42 -15.68 13.82
C MET A 94 22.11 -15.44 15.16
N VAL A 95 21.52 -14.62 16.03
CA VAL A 95 22.03 -14.32 17.37
C VAL A 95 22.18 -15.60 18.20
N GLN A 96 21.19 -16.51 18.15
CA GLN A 96 21.28 -17.81 18.84
C GLN A 96 22.45 -18.67 18.34
N LYS A 97 22.71 -18.66 17.02
CA LYS A 97 23.86 -19.38 16.45
C LYS A 97 25.18 -18.77 16.87
N GLU A 98 25.29 -17.44 16.88
CA GLU A 98 26.48 -16.73 17.32
C GLU A 98 26.79 -17.00 18.80
N HIS A 99 25.76 -16.94 19.66
CA HIS A 99 25.89 -17.26 21.07
C HIS A 99 26.42 -18.70 21.29
N LYS A 100 25.83 -19.67 20.59
CA LYS A 100 26.27 -21.07 20.67
C LYS A 100 27.70 -21.29 20.17
N ILE A 101 28.14 -20.52 19.17
CA ILE A 101 29.54 -20.54 18.71
C ILE A 101 30.47 -20.00 19.80
N CYS A 102 30.10 -18.89 20.46
CA CYS A 102 30.89 -18.34 21.56
C CYS A 102 31.03 -19.33 22.72
N GLU A 103 29.96 -20.03 23.10
CA GLU A 103 30.01 -21.09 24.13
C GLU A 103 30.98 -22.21 23.76
N LEU A 104 30.97 -22.66 22.49
CA LEU A 104 31.83 -23.74 22.01
C LEU A 104 33.31 -23.37 21.89
N ILE A 105 33.64 -22.09 21.70
CA ILE A 105 35.03 -21.61 21.61
C ILE A 105 35.62 -21.36 23.01
N THR A 106 34.77 -21.21 24.04
CA THR A 106 35.19 -20.92 25.42
C THR A 106 35.43 -22.20 26.25
N LEU A 107 35.13 -23.39 25.68
CA LEU A 107 35.40 -24.73 26.24
C LEU A 107 36.65 -25.34 25.59
#